data_AF-A0A1B6JUE5-F1
#
_entry.id   AF-A0A1B6JUE5-F1
#
_cell.length_a   1.000
_cell.length_b   1.000
_cell.length_c   1.000
_cell.angle_alpha   90.00
_cell.angle_beta   90.00
_cell.angle_gamma   90.00
#
_symmetry.space_group_name_H-M   'P 1'
#
loop_
_entity.id
_entity.type
_entity.pdbx_description
1 polymer ?
#
loop_
_entity_poly.entity_id
_entity_poly.type
_entity_poly.pdbx_seq_one_letter_code
_entity_poly.pdbx_strand_id
1 'polypeptide(L)'
;MAAEPERVGDASDEVEEMEDEEESGTGTDLKSQILRRPDLLAAIQGRLHAEMLQSLPAPVKRRIKALKKLQLEATHTEAKFYEEVHELECKYHLLYTPLYEKRSTIIQGLYEPNDEEADFPSDDEKEEELSNEIKTKVKIEDVTETKEPVTDEEKNKANANGIPDFWLTIFKNVGILSEMVQEHDEPILKHLIDVKVIFLKSNPMGFVLEFHFSPNEYFSNSVLTKVYEMKCVPEESDPFSFEGPEIYKCKGCTIDWKKNK
;
A
#
# COMPACT_ATOMS: atom_id res chain seq x y z
N MET A 1 42.83 18.04 7.89
CA MET A 1 42.32 19.42 7.87
C MET A 1 41.77 19.69 6.48
N ALA A 2 40.45 19.51 6.32
CA ALA A 2 39.68 19.98 5.17
C ALA A 2 38.42 20.58 5.77
N ALA A 3 38.20 21.86 5.51
CA ALA A 3 37.11 22.66 6.07
C ALA A 3 35.82 22.45 5.28
N GLU A 4 34.72 22.29 5.99
CA GLU A 4 33.34 22.26 5.47
C GLU A 4 32.90 23.67 5.03
N PRO A 5 32.08 23.81 3.97
CA PRO A 5 31.37 25.06 3.71
C PRO A 5 29.97 25.06 4.32
N GLU A 6 29.66 26.20 4.94
CA GLU A 6 28.45 26.52 5.69
C GLU A 6 27.14 26.52 4.89
N ARG A 7 26.07 26.24 5.64
CA ARG A 7 24.66 26.20 5.25
C ARG A 7 24.09 27.63 5.20
N VAL A 8 23.65 28.06 4.02
CA VAL A 8 22.80 29.24 3.80
C VAL A 8 21.39 28.68 3.50
N GLY A 9 20.28 29.08 4.09
CA GLY A 9 19.87 30.32 4.73
C GLY A 9 18.43 30.52 4.24
N ASP A 10 17.48 30.26 5.14
CA ASP A 10 16.02 30.28 4.98
C ASP A 10 15.52 31.59 4.36
N ALA A 11 14.68 31.50 3.32
CA ALA A 11 13.99 32.64 2.72
C ALA A 11 12.49 32.39 2.85
N SER A 12 11.93 32.97 3.90
CA SER A 12 10.51 33.10 4.18
C SER A 12 9.81 33.88 3.05
N ASP A 13 8.83 33.27 2.40
CA ASP A 13 7.86 33.97 1.54
C ASP A 13 6.95 34.85 2.41
N GLU A 14 7.13 36.16 2.33
CA GLU A 14 6.17 37.16 2.80
C GLU A 14 4.95 37.15 1.88
N VAL A 15 3.79 36.76 2.42
CA VAL A 15 2.49 36.92 1.78
C VAL A 15 2.03 38.38 1.93
N GLU A 16 2.02 39.14 0.83
CA GLU A 16 1.33 40.43 0.77
C GLU A 16 -0.20 40.20 0.77
N GLU A 17 -0.87 40.57 1.86
CA GLU A 17 -2.32 40.70 1.92
C GLU A 17 -2.75 41.91 1.08
N MET A 18 -3.42 41.66 -0.06
CA MET A 18 -4.10 42.70 -0.83
C MET A 18 -5.50 42.93 -0.25
N GLU A 19 -5.79 44.16 0.15
CA GLU A 19 -7.10 44.62 0.62
C GLU A 19 -8.11 44.66 -0.55
N ASP A 20 -9.26 44.00 -0.38
CA ASP A 20 -10.37 43.98 -1.32
C ASP A 20 -11.16 45.32 -1.29
N GLU A 21 -11.12 46.08 -2.39
CA GLU A 21 -12.08 47.15 -2.63
C GLU A 21 -13.36 46.57 -3.28
N GLU A 22 -14.48 46.66 -2.56
CA GLU A 22 -15.80 46.25 -3.07
C GLU A 22 -16.33 47.23 -4.14
N GLU A 23 -16.37 46.78 -5.40
CA GLU A 23 -17.17 47.44 -6.44
C GLU A 23 -18.41 46.60 -6.80
N SER A 24 -19.58 47.22 -6.63
CA SER A 24 -20.89 46.62 -6.81
C SER A 24 -21.20 46.32 -8.28
N GLY A 25 -21.52 45.08 -8.59
CA GLY A 25 -22.21 44.71 -9.83
C GLY A 25 -22.24 43.20 -10.00
N THR A 26 -23.45 42.62 -9.95
CA THR A 26 -24.01 41.29 -10.31
C THR A 26 -23.16 40.15 -10.95
N GLY A 27 -21.84 40.25 -11.08
CA GLY A 27 -20.91 39.25 -11.61
C GLY A 27 -19.97 38.64 -10.58
N THR A 28 -19.99 39.10 -9.32
CA THR A 28 -19.19 38.56 -8.19
C THR A 28 -19.70 37.19 -7.71
N ASP A 29 -21.00 36.93 -7.79
CA ASP A 29 -21.62 35.65 -7.39
C ASP A 29 -21.18 34.49 -8.30
N LEU A 30 -21.08 34.73 -9.61
CA LEU A 30 -20.64 33.69 -10.55
C LEU A 30 -19.14 33.37 -10.43
N LYS A 31 -18.28 34.39 -10.22
CA LYS A 31 -16.84 34.19 -10.03
C LYS A 31 -16.54 33.44 -8.73
N SER A 32 -17.20 33.79 -7.63
CA SER A 32 -17.04 33.12 -6.34
C SER A 32 -17.60 31.69 -6.36
N GLN A 33 -18.69 31.42 -7.08
CA GLN A 33 -19.20 30.06 -7.30
C GLN A 33 -18.26 29.20 -8.14
N ILE A 34 -17.61 29.77 -9.15
CA ILE A 34 -16.60 29.08 -9.98
C ILE A 34 -15.34 28.76 -9.16
N LEU A 35 -14.86 29.70 -8.34
CA LEU A 35 -13.69 29.50 -7.46
C LEU A 35 -13.90 28.39 -6.41
N ARG A 36 -15.15 28.13 -6.03
CA ARG A 36 -15.54 27.06 -5.10
C ARG A 36 -15.69 25.68 -5.78
N ARG A 37 -15.48 25.60 -7.09
CA ARG A 37 -15.61 24.39 -7.90
C ARG A 37 -14.29 24.04 -8.59
N PRO A 38 -13.49 23.14 -7.99
CA PRO A 38 -12.17 22.76 -8.50
C PRO A 38 -12.21 22.23 -9.95
N ASP A 39 -13.28 21.53 -10.30
CA ASP A 39 -13.56 21.01 -11.64
C ASP A 39 -13.75 22.13 -12.69
N LEU A 40 -14.49 23.19 -12.34
CA LEU A 40 -14.71 24.34 -13.22
C LEU A 40 -13.44 25.19 -13.35
N LEU A 41 -12.68 25.38 -12.26
CA LEU A 41 -11.40 26.08 -12.30
C LEU A 41 -10.40 25.37 -13.21
N ALA A 42 -10.25 24.05 -13.07
CA ALA A 42 -9.36 23.25 -13.91
C ALA A 42 -9.76 23.33 -15.39
N ALA A 43 -11.07 23.30 -15.70
CA ALA A 43 -11.57 23.43 -17.06
C ALA A 43 -11.28 24.83 -17.68
N ILE A 44 -11.45 25.90 -16.90
CA ILE A 44 -11.15 27.28 -17.33
C ILE A 44 -9.63 27.45 -17.55
N GLN A 45 -8.82 26.96 -16.62
CA GLN A 45 -7.37 27.02 -16.72
C GLN A 45 -6.86 26.21 -17.93
N GLY A 46 -7.44 25.03 -18.19
CA GLY A 46 -7.16 24.24 -19.39
C GLY A 46 -7.51 24.97 -20.69
N ARG A 47 -8.64 25.71 -20.73
CA ARG A 47 -9.01 26.56 -21.88
C ARG A 47 -8.04 27.71 -22.09
N LEU A 48 -7.68 28.43 -21.03
CA LEU A 48 -6.70 29.53 -21.12
C LEU A 48 -5.34 29.04 -21.63
N HIS A 49 -4.86 27.89 -21.13
CA HIS A 49 -3.61 27.29 -21.62
C HIS A 49 -3.69 26.92 -23.11
N ALA A 50 -4.84 26.39 -23.57
CA ALA A 50 -5.04 26.07 -24.97
C ALA A 50 -5.05 27.33 -25.86
N GLU A 51 -5.71 28.40 -25.44
CA GLU A 51 -5.74 29.69 -26.13
C GLU A 51 -4.35 30.34 -26.20
N MET A 52 -3.59 30.28 -25.10
CA MET A 52 -2.19 30.72 -25.07
C MET A 52 -1.33 29.94 -26.06
N LEU A 53 -1.49 28.61 -26.16
CA LEU A 53 -0.77 27.81 -27.16
C LEU A 53 -1.18 28.18 -28.59
N GLN A 54 -2.44 28.56 -28.80
CA GLN A 54 -2.94 28.97 -30.12
C GLN A 54 -2.46 30.36 -30.54
N SER A 55 -2.17 31.27 -29.61
CA SER A 55 -1.63 32.60 -29.94
C SER A 55 -0.14 32.58 -30.31
N LEU A 56 0.57 31.48 -30.05
CA LEU A 56 2.00 31.36 -30.36
C LEU A 56 2.31 31.41 -31.86
N PRO A 57 3.44 32.02 -32.27
CA PRO A 57 3.90 32.03 -33.65
C PRO A 57 4.14 30.61 -34.21
N ALA A 58 3.94 30.43 -35.52
CA ALA A 58 4.11 29.14 -36.19
C ALA A 58 5.50 28.48 -35.98
N PRO A 59 6.63 29.23 -36.00
CA PRO A 59 7.94 28.65 -35.69
C PRO A 59 8.03 28.09 -34.26
N VAL A 60 7.38 28.76 -33.29
CA VAL A 60 7.36 28.32 -31.88
C VAL A 60 6.50 27.07 -31.74
N LYS A 61 5.31 27.04 -32.33
CA LYS A 61 4.45 25.82 -32.36
C LYS A 61 5.17 24.62 -32.98
N ARG A 62 5.97 24.83 -34.04
CA ARG A 62 6.78 23.77 -34.64
C ARG A 62 7.82 23.23 -33.66
N ARG A 63 8.51 24.10 -32.92
CA ARG A 63 9.47 23.70 -31.87
C ARG A 63 8.77 22.92 -30.76
N ILE A 64 7.63 23.39 -30.26
CA ILE A 64 6.84 22.68 -29.24
C ILE A 64 6.44 21.28 -29.72
N LYS A 65 5.97 21.14 -30.97
CA LYS A 65 5.67 19.81 -31.54
C LYS A 65 6.89 18.90 -31.60
N ALA A 66 8.05 19.44 -31.96
CA ALA A 66 9.30 18.67 -31.95
C ALA A 66 9.69 18.24 -30.52
N LEU A 67 9.55 19.12 -29.53
CA LEU A 67 9.78 18.79 -28.12
C LEU A 67 8.81 17.72 -27.61
N LYS A 68 7.52 17.80 -27.95
CA LYS A 68 6.53 16.76 -27.61
C LYS A 68 6.91 15.40 -28.20
N LYS A 69 7.44 15.37 -29.42
CA LYS A 69 7.93 14.12 -30.03
C LYS A 69 9.13 13.56 -29.26
N LEU A 70 10.10 14.39 -28.89
CA LEU A 70 11.23 13.97 -28.06
C LEU A 70 10.78 13.46 -26.69
N GLN A 71 9.80 14.12 -26.07
CA GLN A 71 9.22 13.69 -24.81
C GLN A 71 8.55 12.31 -24.95
N LEU A 72 7.81 12.07 -26.04
CA LEU A 72 7.21 10.77 -26.30
C LEU A 72 8.26 9.66 -26.45
N GLU A 73 9.38 9.93 -27.12
CA GLU A 73 10.51 9.00 -27.23
C GLU A 73 11.13 8.69 -25.85
N ALA A 74 11.23 9.70 -24.97
CA ALA A 74 11.66 9.51 -23.58
C ALA A 74 10.66 8.62 -22.80
N THR A 75 9.36 8.89 -22.90
CA THR A 75 8.31 8.09 -22.26
C THR A 75 8.33 6.62 -22.73
N HIS A 76 8.57 6.35 -24.02
CA HIS A 76 8.76 4.98 -24.49
C HIS A 76 10.00 4.28 -23.90
N THR A 77 11.05 5.04 -23.60
CA THR A 77 12.24 4.50 -22.93
C THR A 77 11.96 4.21 -21.46
N GLU A 78 11.22 5.10 -20.79
CA GLU A 78 10.76 4.92 -19.42
C GLU A 78 9.82 3.71 -19.28
N ALA A 79 8.93 3.49 -20.24
CA ALA A 79 8.08 2.30 -20.29
C ALA A 79 8.91 0.99 -20.29
N LYS A 80 9.99 0.94 -21.08
CA LYS A 80 10.91 -0.22 -21.08
C LYS A 80 11.66 -0.38 -19.77
N PHE A 81 12.07 0.73 -19.16
CA PHE A 81 12.70 0.69 -17.84
C PHE A 81 11.78 0.00 -16.81
N TYR A 82 10.50 0.36 -16.78
CA TYR A 82 9.54 -0.28 -15.88
C TYR A 82 9.24 -1.74 -16.23
N GLU A 83 9.26 -2.11 -17.52
CA GLU A 83 9.20 -3.52 -17.93
C GLU A 83 10.38 -4.32 -17.33
N GLU A 84 11.60 -3.80 -17.41
CA GLU A 84 12.80 -4.43 -16.83
C GLU A 84 12.75 -4.46 -15.29
N VAL A 85 12.18 -3.45 -14.64
CA VAL A 85 11.93 -3.45 -13.19
C VAL A 85 10.97 -4.59 -12.81
N HIS A 86 9.87 -4.77 -13.53
CA HIS A 86 8.93 -5.88 -13.28
C HIS A 86 9.59 -7.25 -13.47
N GLU A 87 10.44 -7.42 -14.48
CA GLU A 87 11.23 -8.65 -14.65
C GLU A 87 12.17 -8.90 -13.47
N LEU A 88 12.76 -7.84 -12.92
CA LEU A 88 13.61 -7.90 -11.73
C LEU A 88 12.79 -8.29 -10.50
N GLU A 89 11.62 -7.68 -10.28
CA GLU A 89 10.69 -8.03 -9.21
C GLU A 89 10.31 -9.52 -9.29
N CYS A 90 9.95 -9.99 -10.50
CA CYS A 90 9.66 -11.41 -10.73
C CYS A 90 10.85 -12.31 -10.36
N LYS A 91 12.08 -11.90 -10.69
CA LYS A 91 13.30 -12.66 -10.36
C LYS A 91 13.53 -12.74 -8.86
N TYR A 92 13.41 -11.63 -8.14
CA TYR A 92 13.63 -11.60 -6.68
C TYR A 92 12.48 -12.25 -5.91
N HIS A 93 11.26 -12.20 -6.43
CA HIS A 93 10.14 -12.91 -5.86
C HIS A 93 10.41 -14.42 -5.74
N LEU A 94 11.06 -15.03 -6.74
CA LEU A 94 11.47 -16.45 -6.69
C LEU A 94 12.47 -16.75 -5.56
N LEU A 95 13.27 -15.76 -5.14
CA LEU A 95 14.18 -15.90 -3.99
C LEU A 95 13.44 -15.78 -2.66
N TYR A 96 12.35 -15.01 -2.61
CA TYR A 96 11.49 -14.92 -1.44
C TYR A 96 10.54 -16.10 -1.28
N THR A 97 10.13 -16.76 -2.38
CA THR A 97 9.23 -17.92 -2.36
C THR A 97 9.59 -18.97 -1.30
N PRO A 98 10.83 -19.51 -1.23
CA PRO A 98 11.17 -20.52 -0.22
C PRO A 98 11.08 -19.98 1.23
N LEU A 99 11.34 -18.68 1.44
CA LEU A 99 11.20 -18.04 2.75
C LEU A 99 9.72 -17.95 3.17
N TYR A 100 8.85 -17.57 2.23
CA TYR A 100 7.41 -17.50 2.49
C TYR A 100 6.77 -18.88 2.63
N GLU A 101 7.25 -19.88 1.92
CA GLU A 101 6.83 -21.27 2.10
C GLU A 101 7.22 -21.78 3.50
N LYS A 102 8.46 -21.52 3.95
CA LYS A 102 8.88 -21.85 5.32
C LYS A 102 8.07 -21.08 6.38
N ARG A 103 7.80 -19.80 6.16
CA ARG A 103 6.91 -19.01 7.02
C ARG A 103 5.53 -19.67 7.14
N SER A 104 4.96 -20.11 6.01
CA SER A 104 3.66 -20.77 5.96
C SER A 104 3.65 -22.07 6.78
N THR A 105 4.73 -22.86 6.72
CA THR A 105 4.82 -24.09 7.54
C THR A 105 4.91 -23.79 9.04
N ILE A 106 5.60 -22.72 9.44
CA ILE A 106 5.69 -22.29 10.84
C ILE A 106 4.34 -21.78 11.34
N ILE A 107 3.69 -20.88 10.59
CA ILE A 107 2.36 -20.33 10.95
C ILE A 107 1.35 -21.46 11.15
N GLN A 108 1.40 -22.51 10.33
CA GLN A 108 0.47 -23.64 10.43
C GLN A 108 0.87 -24.70 11.47
N GLY A 109 2.05 -24.58 12.10
CA GLY A 109 2.56 -25.58 13.06
C GLY A 109 3.03 -26.87 12.40
N LEU A 110 3.33 -26.85 11.09
CA LEU A 110 3.87 -28.01 10.36
C LEU A 110 5.39 -28.16 10.57
N TYR A 111 6.06 -27.09 10.97
CA TYR A 111 7.49 -27.05 11.28
C TYR A 111 7.71 -26.23 12.54
N GLU A 112 8.40 -26.82 13.52
CA GLU A 112 8.81 -26.13 14.74
C GLU A 112 10.22 -25.55 14.57
N PRO A 113 10.41 -24.22 14.69
CA PRO A 113 11.73 -23.61 14.63
C PRO A 113 12.66 -24.11 15.73
N ASN A 114 13.95 -24.21 15.43
CA ASN A 114 14.97 -24.50 16.45
C ASN A 114 15.47 -23.21 17.14
N ASP A 115 16.25 -23.38 18.22
CA ASP A 115 16.78 -22.26 19.02
C ASP A 115 17.58 -21.24 18.19
N GLU A 116 18.36 -21.68 17.19
CA GLU A 116 19.13 -20.77 16.32
C GLU A 116 18.24 -19.99 15.35
N GLU A 117 17.15 -20.60 14.88
CA GLU A 117 16.18 -19.96 13.98
C GLU A 117 15.26 -18.99 14.71
N ALA A 118 15.07 -19.18 16.02
CA ALA A 118 14.32 -18.32 16.91
C ALA A 118 15.18 -17.19 17.53
N ASP A 119 16.51 -17.23 17.35
CA ASP A 119 17.45 -16.21 17.80
C ASP A 119 17.38 -14.95 16.91
N PHE A 120 16.28 -14.20 17.06
CA PHE A 120 16.08 -12.90 16.42
C PHE A 120 16.04 -11.79 17.47
N PRO A 121 16.92 -10.77 17.37
CA PRO A 121 16.92 -9.64 18.31
C PRO A 121 15.62 -8.85 18.15
N SER A 122 14.67 -9.08 19.06
CA SER A 122 13.37 -8.42 19.06
C SER A 122 13.38 -7.18 19.96
N ASP A 123 12.53 -6.20 19.66
CA ASP A 123 12.34 -5.06 20.57
C ASP A 123 11.72 -5.49 21.92
N ASP A 124 11.14 -6.69 22.00
CA ASP A 124 10.63 -7.28 23.25
C ASP A 124 11.75 -7.47 24.28
N GLU A 125 13.01 -7.68 23.87
CA GLU A 125 14.14 -7.73 24.81
C GLU A 125 14.34 -6.39 25.53
N LYS A 126 14.06 -5.27 24.85
CA LYS A 126 14.10 -3.92 25.44
C LYS A 126 12.83 -3.59 26.21
N GLU A 127 11.67 -4.10 25.79
CA GLU A 127 10.41 -3.92 26.51
C GLU A 127 10.32 -4.80 27.79
N GLU A 128 10.90 -5.99 27.79
CA GLU A 128 11.10 -6.81 29.00
C GLU A 128 12.06 -6.12 29.97
N GLU A 129 13.17 -5.56 29.48
CA GLU A 129 14.05 -4.73 30.31
C GLU A 129 13.30 -3.51 30.88
N LEU A 130 12.54 -2.79 30.06
CA LEU A 130 11.78 -1.60 30.49
C LEU A 130 10.66 -1.95 31.47
N SER A 131 9.93 -3.04 31.24
CA SER A 131 8.87 -3.50 32.14
C SER A 131 9.43 -4.06 33.45
N ASN A 132 10.60 -4.72 33.43
CA ASN A 132 11.34 -5.10 34.63
C ASN A 132 11.90 -3.88 35.38
N GLU A 133 12.34 -2.83 34.67
CA GLU A 133 12.76 -1.56 35.27
C GLU A 133 11.60 -0.81 35.92
N ILE A 134 10.42 -0.79 35.28
CA ILE A 134 9.18 -0.23 35.82
C ILE A 134 8.74 -1.01 37.06
N LYS A 135 8.74 -2.36 37.03
CA LYS A 135 8.45 -3.21 38.20
C LYS A 135 9.43 -2.97 39.35
N THR A 136 10.70 -2.67 39.04
CA THR A 136 11.73 -2.38 40.05
C THR A 136 11.54 -0.97 40.65
N LYS A 137 11.12 0.02 39.86
CA LYS A 137 10.87 1.40 40.31
C LYS A 137 9.53 1.60 41.03
N VAL A 138 8.53 0.72 40.84
CA VAL A 138 7.18 0.82 41.44
C VAL A 138 7.06 0.11 42.80
N LYS A 139 8.16 -0.37 43.41
CA LYS A 139 8.14 -0.84 44.81
C LYS A 139 7.95 0.34 45.79
N ILE A 140 6.72 0.82 45.89
CA ILE A 140 6.13 1.43 47.08
C ILE A 140 5.22 0.36 47.70
N GLU A 141 5.30 0.27 49.03
CA GLU A 141 4.84 -0.80 49.91
C GLU A 141 3.34 -1.16 49.81
N ASP A 142 3.03 -2.41 50.18
CA ASP A 142 1.71 -3.02 50.42
C ASP A 142 0.78 -3.31 49.22
N VAL A 143 0.84 -4.55 48.68
CA VAL A 143 -0.29 -5.50 48.61
C VAL A 143 0.27 -6.92 48.55
N THR A 144 -0.23 -7.77 49.45
CA THR A 144 0.02 -9.20 49.59
C THR A 144 -0.11 -9.99 48.28
N GLU A 145 0.86 -10.86 47.98
CA GLU A 145 0.78 -11.88 46.92
C GLU A 145 -0.41 -12.83 47.14
N THR A 146 -1.55 -12.55 46.52
CA THR A 146 -2.46 -13.61 46.08
C THR A 146 -1.96 -14.09 44.73
N LYS A 147 -1.28 -15.24 44.70
CA LYS A 147 -1.12 -16.03 43.48
C LYS A 147 -2.53 -16.41 43.01
N GLU A 148 -3.04 -15.71 42.01
CA GLU A 148 -4.22 -16.16 41.30
C GLU A 148 -3.94 -17.52 40.65
N PRO A 149 -4.88 -18.49 40.71
CA PRO A 149 -4.72 -19.75 40.03
C PRO A 149 -4.72 -19.48 38.51
N VAL A 150 -3.61 -19.83 37.86
CA VAL A 150 -3.47 -19.96 36.40
C VAL A 150 -4.72 -20.65 35.87
N THR A 151 -5.53 -19.92 35.09
CA THR A 151 -6.79 -20.42 34.54
C THR A 151 -6.51 -21.49 33.49
N ASP A 152 -7.46 -22.39 33.22
CA ASP A 152 -7.31 -23.43 32.18
C ASP A 152 -7.08 -22.85 30.77
N GLU A 153 -7.30 -21.54 30.56
CA GLU A 153 -6.98 -20.81 29.32
C GLU A 153 -5.47 -20.69 29.08
N GLU A 154 -4.65 -20.50 30.12
CA GLU A 154 -3.19 -20.38 29.99
C GLU A 154 -2.52 -21.73 29.70
N LYS A 155 -3.09 -22.84 30.21
CA LYS A 155 -2.62 -24.20 29.90
C LYS A 155 -2.93 -24.63 28.47
N ASN A 156 -4.01 -24.11 27.87
CA ASN A 156 -4.35 -24.37 26.46
C ASN A 156 -3.43 -23.61 25.49
N LYS A 157 -2.85 -22.46 25.89
CA LYS A 157 -1.86 -21.71 25.10
C LYS A 157 -0.53 -22.46 24.91
N ALA A 158 -0.16 -23.33 25.86
CA ALA A 158 1.05 -24.14 25.77
C ALA A 158 0.99 -25.27 24.72
N ASN A 159 -0.18 -25.54 24.13
CA ASN A 159 -0.41 -26.58 23.13
C ASN A 159 -0.99 -26.02 21.82
N ALA A 160 -0.81 -24.72 21.55
CA ALA A 160 -1.25 -24.14 20.29
C ALA A 160 -0.38 -24.68 19.14
N ASN A 161 -0.99 -25.41 18.20
CA ASN A 161 -0.31 -25.82 16.98
C ASN A 161 -0.18 -24.61 16.04
N GLY A 162 1.04 -24.17 15.77
CA GLY A 162 1.31 -23.00 14.94
C GLY A 162 0.94 -21.68 15.60
N ILE A 163 0.61 -20.67 14.78
CA ILE A 163 0.23 -19.32 15.21
C ILE A 163 -1.24 -19.06 14.86
N PRO A 164 -2.17 -19.21 15.83
CA PRO A 164 -3.60 -18.99 15.60
C PRO A 164 -3.90 -17.58 15.10
N ASP A 165 -4.90 -17.46 14.22
CA ASP A 165 -5.43 -16.19 13.71
C ASP A 165 -4.35 -15.24 13.13
N PHE A 166 -3.19 -15.77 12.67
CA PHE A 166 -2.06 -14.97 12.19
C PHE A 166 -2.47 -13.95 11.12
N TRP A 167 -3.13 -14.41 10.06
CA TRP A 167 -3.55 -13.53 8.97
C TRP A 167 -4.70 -12.61 9.37
N LEU A 168 -5.69 -13.08 10.14
CA LEU A 168 -6.75 -12.21 10.66
C LEU A 168 -6.15 -11.07 11.51
N THR A 169 -5.17 -11.37 12.35
CA THR A 169 -4.45 -10.39 13.16
C THR A 169 -3.77 -9.35 12.27
N ILE A 170 -3.11 -9.76 11.18
CA ILE A 170 -2.52 -8.82 10.22
C ILE A 170 -3.60 -7.92 9.58
N PHE A 171 -4.69 -8.52 9.09
CA PHE A 171 -5.77 -7.78 8.43
C PHE A 171 -6.41 -6.74 9.36
N LYS A 172 -6.47 -7.00 10.67
CA LYS A 172 -7.01 -6.05 11.66
C LYS A 172 -6.03 -4.95 12.09
N ASN A 173 -4.72 -5.16 11.92
CA ASN A 173 -3.70 -4.20 12.37
C ASN A 173 -3.14 -3.31 11.25
N VAL A 174 -3.34 -3.69 9.98
CA VAL A 174 -2.93 -2.88 8.82
C VAL A 174 -4.07 -1.93 8.45
N GLY A 175 -3.87 -0.61 8.59
CA GLY A 175 -4.93 0.40 8.51
C GLY A 175 -5.88 0.28 7.30
N ILE A 176 -5.34 0.17 6.09
CA ILE A 176 -6.18 0.04 4.88
C ILE A 176 -6.97 -1.30 4.84
N LEU A 177 -6.43 -2.36 5.43
CA LEU A 177 -7.10 -3.66 5.48
C LEU A 177 -8.15 -3.70 6.58
N SER A 178 -7.89 -3.09 7.74
CA SER A 178 -8.82 -3.10 8.86
C SER A 178 -10.13 -2.40 8.55
N GLU A 179 -10.11 -1.37 7.69
CA GLU A 179 -11.30 -0.68 7.20
C GLU A 179 -12.15 -1.54 6.24
N MET A 180 -11.54 -2.55 5.62
CA MET A 180 -12.21 -3.45 4.68
C MET A 180 -12.85 -4.67 5.34
N VAL A 181 -12.43 -5.03 6.56
CA VAL A 181 -12.86 -6.24 7.26
C VAL A 181 -14.10 -5.94 8.11
N GLN A 182 -15.19 -6.67 7.86
CA GLN A 182 -16.42 -6.57 8.67
C GLN A 182 -16.50 -7.68 9.72
N GLU A 183 -17.36 -7.50 10.73
CA GLU A 183 -17.51 -8.45 11.84
C GLU A 183 -17.84 -9.88 11.38
N HIS A 184 -18.60 -10.03 10.29
CA HIS A 184 -18.96 -11.34 9.73
C HIS A 184 -17.84 -12.00 8.91
N ASP A 185 -16.83 -11.23 8.49
CA ASP A 185 -15.66 -11.74 7.77
C ASP A 185 -14.65 -12.37 8.73
N GLU A 186 -14.57 -11.88 9.97
CA GLU A 186 -13.61 -12.36 10.97
C GLU A 186 -13.60 -13.90 11.12
N PRO A 187 -14.73 -14.58 11.36
CA PRO A 187 -14.72 -16.04 11.53
C PRO A 187 -14.36 -16.79 10.24
N ILE A 188 -14.51 -16.17 9.07
CA ILE A 188 -14.05 -16.73 7.79
C ILE A 188 -12.53 -16.59 7.68
N LEU A 189 -12.00 -15.41 8.00
CA LEU A 189 -10.58 -15.09 7.96
C LEU A 189 -9.75 -15.87 8.97
N LYS A 190 -10.34 -16.40 10.05
CA LYS A 190 -9.67 -17.39 10.92
C LYS A 190 -9.23 -18.66 10.19
N HIS A 191 -9.88 -18.97 9.07
CA HIS A 191 -9.51 -20.11 8.23
C HIS A 191 -8.44 -19.78 7.18
N LEU A 192 -8.03 -18.51 7.03
CA LEU A 192 -6.98 -18.08 6.11
C LEU A 192 -5.62 -18.54 6.64
N ILE A 193 -4.97 -19.45 5.92
CA ILE A 193 -3.69 -20.07 6.31
C ILE A 193 -2.50 -19.48 5.58
N ASP A 194 -2.69 -18.91 4.39
CA ASP A 194 -1.61 -18.26 3.64
C ASP A 194 -2.15 -17.21 2.65
N VAL A 195 -1.32 -16.21 2.37
CA VAL A 195 -1.54 -15.24 1.30
C VAL A 195 -0.30 -15.21 0.42
N LYS A 196 -0.49 -15.54 -0.85
CA LYS A 196 0.59 -15.61 -1.84
C LYS A 196 0.38 -14.60 -2.95
N VAL A 197 1.48 -14.13 -3.51
CA VAL A 197 1.51 -13.35 -4.74
C VAL A 197 2.16 -14.20 -5.81
N ILE A 198 1.55 -14.30 -6.99
CA ILE A 198 2.14 -14.95 -8.16
C ILE A 198 2.30 -13.90 -9.24
N PHE A 199 3.54 -13.57 -9.57
CA PHE A 199 3.82 -12.61 -10.65
C PHE A 199 3.63 -13.24 -12.03
N LEU A 200 2.96 -12.51 -12.91
CA LEU A 200 2.78 -12.85 -14.32
C LEU A 200 3.85 -12.11 -15.12
N LYS A 201 4.84 -12.87 -15.61
CA LYS A 201 6.07 -12.32 -16.19
C LYS A 201 5.85 -11.53 -17.47
N SER A 202 5.02 -12.04 -18.39
CA SER A 202 4.69 -11.30 -19.61
C SER A 202 3.40 -11.79 -20.27
N ASN A 203 2.64 -10.81 -20.76
CA ASN A 203 1.49 -10.90 -21.67
C ASN A 203 0.21 -11.62 -21.16
N PRO A 204 -0.60 -10.97 -20.31
CA PRO A 204 -0.38 -9.64 -19.72
C PRO A 204 0.61 -9.73 -18.54
N MET A 205 1.42 -8.67 -18.37
CA MET A 205 2.12 -8.47 -17.11
C MET A 205 1.09 -8.28 -15.99
N GLY A 206 1.46 -8.59 -14.76
CA GLY A 206 0.55 -8.44 -13.63
C GLY A 206 0.89 -9.39 -12.50
N PHE A 207 -0.08 -9.61 -11.63
CA PHE A 207 0.07 -10.53 -10.51
C PHE A 207 -1.28 -11.10 -10.08
N VAL A 208 -1.23 -12.25 -9.43
CA VAL A 208 -2.37 -12.92 -8.82
C VAL A 208 -2.14 -12.95 -7.32
N LEU A 209 -3.11 -12.46 -6.56
CA LEU A 209 -3.19 -12.72 -5.13
C LEU A 209 -3.96 -14.02 -4.92
N GLU A 210 -3.37 -14.95 -4.19
CA GLU A 210 -4.01 -16.18 -3.75
C GLU A 210 -4.22 -16.16 -2.23
N PHE A 211 -5.44 -16.40 -1.81
CA PHE A 211 -5.85 -16.52 -0.41
C PHE A 211 -6.16 -17.98 -0.15
N HIS A 212 -5.30 -18.65 0.61
CA HIS A 212 -5.38 -20.10 0.87
C HIS A 212 -6.15 -20.32 2.17
N PHE A 213 -7.23 -21.09 2.10
CA PHE A 213 -8.09 -21.39 3.24
C PHE A 213 -8.01 -22.86 3.63
N SER A 214 -7.97 -23.09 4.93
CA SER A 214 -8.27 -24.40 5.49
C SER A 214 -9.74 -24.79 5.21
N PRO A 215 -10.08 -26.09 5.20
CA PRO A 215 -11.46 -26.52 5.10
C PRO A 215 -12.33 -25.84 6.16
N ASN A 216 -13.38 -25.15 5.72
CA ASN A 216 -14.23 -24.32 6.58
C ASN A 216 -15.71 -24.53 6.27
N GLU A 217 -16.61 -23.97 7.08
CA GLU A 217 -18.07 -24.14 6.91
C GLU A 217 -18.73 -23.13 5.96
N TYR A 218 -17.99 -22.17 5.41
CA TYR A 218 -18.52 -21.05 4.63
C TYR A 218 -18.54 -21.32 3.13
N PHE A 219 -17.43 -21.81 2.58
CA PHE A 219 -17.31 -22.13 1.16
C PHE A 219 -16.47 -23.39 0.94
N SER A 220 -16.53 -23.96 -0.27
CA SER A 220 -15.73 -25.16 -0.62
C SER A 220 -14.37 -24.85 -1.23
N ASN A 221 -14.12 -23.60 -1.65
CA ASN A 221 -12.83 -23.20 -2.23
C ASN A 221 -11.70 -23.38 -1.22
N SER A 222 -10.60 -24.02 -1.64
CA SER A 222 -9.34 -24.03 -0.90
C SER A 222 -8.50 -22.78 -1.19
N VAL A 223 -8.69 -22.16 -2.34
CA VAL A 223 -7.96 -20.95 -2.76
C VAL A 223 -8.94 -19.98 -3.40
N LEU A 224 -8.96 -18.74 -2.91
CA LEU A 224 -9.61 -17.61 -3.58
C LEU A 224 -8.54 -16.79 -4.29
N THR A 225 -8.82 -16.33 -5.51
CA THR A 225 -7.84 -15.62 -6.34
C THR A 225 -8.34 -14.25 -6.77
N LYS A 226 -7.45 -13.25 -6.75
CA LYS A 226 -7.68 -11.95 -7.37
C LYS A 226 -6.55 -11.66 -8.35
N VAL A 227 -6.89 -11.60 -9.63
CA VAL A 227 -5.95 -11.35 -10.75
C VAL A 227 -5.95 -9.86 -11.07
N TYR A 228 -4.77 -9.28 -11.20
CA TYR A 228 -4.54 -7.92 -11.69
C TYR A 228 -3.71 -7.99 -12.96
N GLU A 229 -4.25 -7.46 -14.06
CA GLU A 229 -3.55 -7.31 -15.33
C GLU A 229 -3.06 -5.86 -15.44
N MET A 230 -1.78 -5.72 -15.75
CA MET A 230 -1.08 -4.45 -15.83
C MET A 230 -0.64 -4.18 -17.27
N LYS A 231 -0.53 -2.90 -17.62
CA LYS A 231 0.06 -2.43 -18.86
C LYS A 231 1.19 -1.47 -18.52
N CYS A 232 2.28 -1.53 -19.28
CA CYS A 232 3.41 -0.63 -19.15
C CYS A 232 3.72 0.01 -20.50
N VAL A 233 2.69 0.54 -21.14
CA VAL A 233 2.79 1.24 -22.43
C VAL A 233 2.07 2.58 -22.32
N PRO A 234 2.63 3.67 -22.88
CA PRO A 234 1.94 4.96 -22.92
C PRO A 234 0.66 4.84 -23.75
N GLU A 235 -0.42 5.48 -23.32
CA GLU A 235 -1.68 5.47 -24.08
C GLU A 235 -1.57 6.32 -25.34
N GLU A 236 -2.07 5.84 -26.48
CA GLU A 236 -1.99 6.60 -27.73
C GLU A 236 -2.81 7.91 -27.69
N SER A 237 -3.91 7.91 -26.95
CA SER A 237 -4.77 9.09 -26.77
C SER A 237 -4.19 10.14 -25.82
N ASP A 238 -3.40 9.72 -24.83
CA ASP A 238 -2.76 10.59 -23.86
C ASP A 238 -1.41 10.02 -23.40
N PRO A 239 -0.37 10.05 -24.24
CA PRO A 239 0.88 9.37 -23.91
C PRO A 239 1.69 10.09 -22.82
N PHE A 240 1.35 11.34 -22.50
CA PHE A 240 2.07 12.13 -21.51
C PHE A 240 1.53 11.97 -20.09
N SER A 241 0.44 11.21 -19.91
CA SER A 241 -0.07 10.80 -18.60
C SER A 241 0.56 9.50 -18.09
N PHE A 242 1.55 8.95 -18.80
CA PHE A 242 2.24 7.73 -18.39
C PHE A 242 3.10 7.99 -17.14
N GLU A 243 2.78 7.30 -16.05
CA GLU A 243 3.48 7.40 -14.76
C GLU A 243 4.13 6.06 -14.33
N GLY A 244 4.09 5.05 -15.21
CA GLY A 244 4.59 3.71 -14.94
C GLY A 244 3.55 2.61 -15.20
N PRO A 245 3.76 1.40 -14.69
CA PRO A 245 2.83 0.30 -14.83
C PRO A 245 1.48 0.60 -14.17
N GLU A 246 0.40 0.42 -14.93
CA GLU A 246 -0.96 0.68 -14.46
C GLU A 246 -1.78 -0.62 -14.46
N ILE A 247 -2.52 -0.86 -13.38
CA ILE A 247 -3.55 -1.90 -13.34
C ILE A 247 -4.74 -1.41 -14.18
N TYR A 248 -4.94 -2.01 -15.36
CA TYR A 248 -6.04 -1.64 -16.25
C TYR A 248 -7.23 -2.60 -16.17
N LYS A 249 -7.04 -3.78 -15.56
CA LYS A 249 -8.09 -4.79 -15.42
C LYS A 249 -7.85 -5.63 -14.18
N CYS A 250 -8.93 -5.97 -13.50
CA CYS A 250 -8.90 -6.94 -12.42
C CYS A 250 -10.00 -8.00 -12.59
N LYS A 251 -9.75 -9.20 -12.09
CA LYS A 251 -10.67 -10.34 -12.16
C LYS A 251 -10.63 -11.10 -10.83
N GLY A 252 -11.77 -11.22 -10.17
CA GLY A 252 -11.92 -12.11 -9.02
C GLY A 252 -12.19 -13.56 -9.42
N CYS A 253 -12.30 -14.45 -8.43
CA CYS A 253 -12.86 -15.78 -8.60
C CYS A 253 -14.30 -15.85 -8.08
N THR A 254 -15.04 -16.86 -8.53
CA THR A 254 -16.31 -17.25 -7.92
C THR A 254 -16.05 -17.86 -6.55
N ILE A 255 -16.83 -17.47 -5.54
CA ILE A 255 -16.82 -18.13 -4.23
C ILE A 255 -17.99 -19.12 -4.19
N ASP A 256 -17.67 -20.39 -3.96
CA ASP A 256 -18.61 -21.50 -3.90
C ASP A 256 -19.16 -21.61 -2.47
N TRP A 257 -20.02 -20.65 -2.12
CA TRP A 257 -20.68 -20.58 -0.81
C TRP A 257 -21.49 -21.83 -0.52
N LYS A 258 -21.34 -22.37 0.70
CA LYS A 258 -22.16 -23.45 1.22
C LYS A 258 -23.55 -22.93 1.55
N LYS A 259 -24.53 -23.84 1.57
CA LYS A 259 -25.93 -23.48 1.78
C LYS A 259 -26.13 -22.75 3.11
N ASN A 260 -26.86 -21.63 3.07
CA ASN A 260 -27.18 -20.76 4.22
C ASN A 260 -25.97 -20.03 4.84
N LYS A 261 -24.92 -19.80 4.06
CA LYS A 261 -23.78 -18.94 4.42
C LYS A 261 -23.72 -17.76 3.46
#